data_AF-A0A6A5HEQ3-F1
#
_entry.id   AF-A0A6A5HEQ3-F1
#
_cell.length_a   1.000
_cell.length_b   1.000
_cell.length_c   1.000
_cell.angle_alpha   90.00
_cell.angle_beta   90.00
_cell.angle_gamma   90.00
#
_symmetry.space_group_name_H-M   'P 1'
#
loop_
_entity.id
_entity.type
_entity.pdbx_description
1 polymer ?
#
loop_
_entity_poly.entity_id
_entity_poly.type
_entity_poly.pdbx_seq_one_letter_code
_entity_poly.pdbx_strand_id
1 'polypeptide(L)'
;MFYLRRILLPQVPSTSTRTFFQVSAAFTYSNESIRRFTTSSDQTEENLGKFVRVETTGYSFTDPNGKRVAKYGIYWGKDDPRNGIRTLPDGSSNIAAMLTAILEAINVAREEDPTPSLLIYSDLTSCETLLRDLSVWAKRDFYSRNHAMKLKNAEILHELFVAVQGLHLKIKHRATNTPEEPINRVTSAILETANKKIKEKTEIQVDKEKEEVKVGTTLDKTGNLAKEESQNWQKVYVAKRCRNNEGFVSAGFCTHWPDGSTARGKSFRYAPFPVTPFRAELAAIEEALKEAVDAELENVTVITSSAHFMSGWRRRWVRTSEDHVPFTGRVFYERICDLCSRLKQVHFRYEEEDSESELGKELEKKCNQGLSYALIGKDTSEYELQIDDLVREKEYRQDGIPVVRLFKTGTDLNAGYVWEDDEKKDGVSCCGTPAVLIRILEEAIDRNEDAIIIRADSEKLIKSFEAHLEVWRRNGWRNSQHKRIGKSAEWEKAWKLKQKVHVTWEIMDTIDDNDRQQNDKIPVYEKRSVL
;
A
#
# COMPACT_ATOMS: atom_id res chain seq x y z
N MET A 1 -46.04 -44.01 -12.22
CA MET A 1 -46.09 -43.28 -13.50
C MET A 1 -45.06 -42.16 -13.44
N PHE A 2 -43.88 -42.35 -14.03
CA PHE A 2 -42.99 -41.34 -14.62
C PHE A 2 -41.88 -42.11 -15.33
N TYR A 3 -41.84 -41.98 -16.65
CA TYR A 3 -40.95 -42.68 -17.57
C TYR A 3 -39.56 -42.04 -17.58
N LEU A 4 -38.51 -42.84 -17.39
CA LEU A 4 -37.15 -42.52 -17.82
C LEU A 4 -36.76 -43.51 -18.92
N ARG A 5 -36.93 -43.09 -20.18
CA ARG A 5 -36.38 -43.79 -21.35
C ARG A 5 -34.93 -43.33 -21.55
N ARG A 6 -34.01 -44.29 -21.41
CA ARG A 6 -32.69 -44.26 -22.05
C ARG A 6 -32.89 -44.14 -23.57
N ILE A 7 -32.25 -43.16 -24.18
CA ILE A 7 -31.93 -43.17 -25.61
C ILE A 7 -30.41 -43.26 -25.71
N LEU A 8 -29.95 -44.37 -26.28
CA LEU A 8 -28.59 -44.58 -26.74
C LEU A 8 -28.39 -43.90 -28.10
N LEU A 9 -27.14 -43.50 -28.38
CA LEU A 9 -26.36 -43.65 -29.64
C LEU A 9 -25.45 -42.42 -29.85
N PRO A 10 -24.33 -42.51 -30.60
CA PRO A 10 -23.47 -43.66 -30.91
C PRO A 10 -21.97 -43.38 -30.59
N GLN A 11 -21.15 -44.43 -30.63
CA GLN A 11 -19.70 -44.33 -30.49
C GLN A 11 -18.99 -44.09 -31.85
N VAL A 12 -18.14 -43.04 -31.86
CA VAL A 12 -16.87 -42.74 -32.58
C VAL A 12 -16.82 -42.68 -34.13
N PRO A 13 -16.00 -41.77 -34.72
CA PRO A 13 -14.55 -42.01 -34.80
C PRO A 13 -13.64 -40.81 -34.45
N SER A 14 -12.44 -41.15 -34.01
CA SER A 14 -11.26 -40.28 -33.98
C SER A 14 -10.99 -39.70 -35.37
N THR A 15 -10.90 -38.37 -35.48
CA THR A 15 -10.04 -37.70 -36.48
C THR A 15 -9.70 -36.28 -36.01
N SER A 16 -8.40 -35.98 -36.10
CA SER A 16 -7.82 -34.66 -36.20
C SER A 16 -8.61 -33.75 -37.14
N THR A 17 -9.05 -32.57 -36.67
CA THR A 17 -8.93 -31.29 -37.39
C THR A 17 -9.39 -30.13 -36.51
N ARG A 18 -8.70 -29.00 -36.68
CA ARG A 18 -8.98 -27.69 -36.07
C ARG A 18 -10.45 -27.28 -36.26
N THR A 19 -11.12 -26.89 -35.18
CA THR A 19 -12.23 -25.93 -35.26
C THR A 19 -12.38 -25.14 -33.95
N PHE A 20 -12.52 -23.83 -34.14
CA PHE A 20 -12.79 -22.81 -33.13
C PHE A 20 -14.22 -22.97 -32.58
N PHE A 21 -14.42 -22.73 -31.29
CA PHE A 21 -15.75 -22.47 -30.74
C PHE A 21 -15.84 -21.02 -30.27
N GLN A 22 -16.72 -20.27 -30.93
CA GLN A 22 -17.27 -18.99 -30.49
C GLN A 22 -18.31 -19.29 -29.41
N VAL A 23 -18.18 -18.65 -28.25
CA VAL A 23 -19.29 -18.49 -27.30
C VAL A 23 -19.65 -17.02 -27.29
N SER A 24 -20.75 -16.68 -27.95
CA SER A 24 -21.38 -15.38 -27.87
C SER A 24 -22.23 -15.31 -26.61
N ALA A 25 -21.76 -14.61 -25.59
CA ALA A 25 -22.61 -14.08 -24.53
C ALA A 25 -22.76 -12.58 -24.80
N ALA A 26 -23.97 -12.17 -25.19
CA ALA A 26 -24.32 -10.79 -25.44
C ALA A 26 -24.45 -10.04 -24.12
N PHE A 27 -23.50 -9.16 -23.81
CA PHE A 27 -23.73 -7.95 -23.02
C PHE A 27 -22.80 -6.84 -23.56
N THR A 28 -23.44 -5.79 -24.07
CA THR A 28 -22.87 -4.58 -24.62
C THR A 28 -22.16 -3.75 -23.55
N TYR A 29 -20.87 -3.43 -23.73
CA TYR A 29 -20.27 -2.07 -23.68
C TYR A 29 -18.74 -2.14 -23.95
N SER A 30 -18.32 -1.34 -24.94
CA SER A 30 -16.97 -0.87 -25.33
C SER A 30 -15.77 -1.83 -25.46
N ASN A 31 -15.21 -1.82 -26.68
CA ASN A 31 -13.99 -2.49 -27.15
C ASN A 31 -12.74 -2.25 -26.28
N GLU A 32 -12.23 -3.29 -25.63
CA GLU A 32 -10.79 -3.45 -25.41
C GLU A 32 -10.35 -4.86 -25.85
N SER A 33 -9.34 -4.87 -26.71
CA SER A 33 -8.79 -6.04 -27.40
C SER A 33 -8.23 -7.08 -26.43
N ILE A 34 -8.86 -8.26 -26.38
CA ILE A 34 -8.33 -9.49 -25.78
C ILE A 34 -7.05 -9.87 -26.55
N ARG A 35 -5.88 -9.52 -26.02
CA ARG A 35 -4.59 -9.96 -26.57
C ARG A 35 -4.38 -11.45 -26.27
N ARG A 36 -4.21 -12.22 -27.35
CA ARG A 36 -3.94 -13.66 -27.33
C ARG A 36 -2.54 -13.93 -26.78
N PHE A 37 -2.41 -14.90 -25.88
CA PHE A 37 -1.13 -15.46 -25.48
C PHE A 37 -0.71 -16.51 -26.52
N THR A 38 0.33 -16.22 -27.31
CA THR A 38 0.93 -17.19 -28.23
C THR A 38 2.29 -17.63 -27.71
N THR A 39 2.40 -18.89 -27.29
CA THR A 39 3.67 -19.60 -27.23
C THR A 39 3.96 -20.18 -28.61
N SER A 40 4.75 -19.47 -29.42
CA SER A 40 5.31 -19.99 -30.67
C SER A 40 6.71 -20.53 -30.38
N SER A 41 6.88 -21.84 -30.57
CA SER A 41 8.18 -22.50 -30.67
C SER A 41 8.77 -22.26 -32.06
N ASP A 42 10.08 -21.99 -32.10
CA ASP A 42 10.95 -21.92 -33.26
C ASP A 42 10.57 -20.94 -34.37
N GLN A 43 11.18 -19.75 -34.30
CA GLN A 43 11.86 -19.09 -35.43
C GLN A 43 12.60 -17.84 -34.95
N THR A 44 13.93 -17.88 -35.10
CA THR A 44 14.89 -16.76 -35.26
C THR A 44 14.97 -15.67 -34.18
N GLU A 45 16.13 -15.66 -33.50
CA GLU A 45 16.58 -14.79 -32.40
C GLU A 45 16.79 -13.29 -32.72
N GLU A 46 16.08 -12.68 -33.68
CA GLU A 46 16.45 -11.32 -34.17
C GLU A 46 15.44 -10.20 -33.92
N ASN A 47 14.48 -10.36 -33.00
CA ASN A 47 13.60 -9.26 -32.56
C ASN A 47 13.50 -9.15 -31.02
N LEU A 48 14.65 -9.08 -30.33
CA LEU A 48 14.69 -8.86 -28.88
C LEU A 48 14.59 -7.36 -28.55
N GLY A 49 13.37 -6.89 -28.30
CA GLY A 49 13.18 -5.85 -27.29
C GLY A 49 13.88 -6.29 -26.00
N LYS A 50 14.74 -5.44 -25.44
CA LYS A 50 15.68 -5.74 -24.34
C LYS A 50 14.91 -6.24 -23.10
N PHE A 51 14.85 -7.56 -22.88
CA PHE A 51 14.28 -8.13 -21.65
C PHE A 51 15.24 -7.87 -20.48
N VAL A 52 14.72 -7.33 -19.38
CA VAL A 52 15.43 -7.26 -18.10
C VAL A 52 15.49 -8.66 -17.50
N ARG A 53 16.71 -9.13 -17.21
CA ARG A 53 16.96 -10.47 -16.67
C ARG A 53 16.87 -10.43 -15.16
N VAL A 54 16.14 -11.38 -14.58
CA VAL A 54 15.98 -11.54 -13.13
C VAL A 54 16.16 -13.00 -12.77
N GLU A 55 16.89 -13.29 -11.71
CA GLU A 55 17.02 -14.63 -11.16
C GLU A 55 16.31 -14.70 -9.80
N THR A 56 15.56 -15.77 -9.58
CA THR A 56 14.75 -15.99 -8.38
C THR A 56 15.06 -17.36 -7.79
N THR A 57 14.99 -17.46 -6.46
CA THR A 57 15.16 -18.74 -5.76
C THR A 57 14.24 -18.82 -4.54
N GLY A 58 13.86 -20.03 -4.14
CA GLY A 58 13.12 -20.29 -2.90
C GLY A 58 13.54 -21.59 -2.22
N TYR A 59 13.74 -21.54 -0.90
CA TYR A 59 14.12 -22.71 -0.11
C TYR A 59 13.44 -22.71 1.26
N SER A 60 13.33 -23.88 1.90
CA SER A 60 12.82 -23.99 3.27
C SER A 60 13.68 -24.94 4.08
N PHE A 61 13.90 -24.62 5.35
CA PHE A 61 14.64 -25.45 6.30
C PHE A 61 13.93 -25.43 7.66
N THR A 62 14.32 -26.35 8.54
CA THR A 62 13.84 -26.37 9.93
C THR A 62 14.88 -25.68 10.81
N ASP A 63 14.46 -24.73 11.61
CA ASP A 63 15.33 -24.02 12.55
C ASP A 63 15.69 -24.91 13.76
N PRO A 64 16.63 -24.49 14.63
CA PRO A 64 17.00 -25.24 15.83
C PRO A 64 15.84 -25.45 16.83
N ASN A 65 14.78 -24.66 16.75
CA ASN A 65 13.59 -24.76 17.59
C ASN A 65 12.52 -25.68 16.98
N GLY A 66 12.83 -26.42 15.90
CA GLY A 66 11.91 -27.32 15.22
C GLY A 66 10.90 -26.62 14.30
N LYS A 67 11.06 -25.32 14.07
CA LYS A 67 10.13 -24.49 13.31
C LYS A 67 10.54 -24.41 11.85
N ARG A 68 9.58 -24.62 10.95
CA ARG A 68 9.83 -24.53 9.49
C ARG A 68 9.91 -23.07 9.05
N VAL A 69 11.05 -22.69 8.49
CA VAL A 69 11.33 -21.35 7.95
C VAL A 69 11.54 -21.47 6.44
N ALA A 70 10.84 -20.65 5.66
CA ALA A 70 11.04 -20.57 4.21
C ALA A 70 11.59 -19.20 3.83
N LYS A 71 12.57 -19.18 2.93
CA LYS A 71 13.24 -17.98 2.43
C LYS A 71 13.24 -17.95 0.91
N TYR A 72 13.22 -16.76 0.34
CA TYR A 72 13.35 -16.54 -1.09
C TYR A 72 14.30 -15.41 -1.41
N GLY A 73 14.92 -15.46 -2.59
CA GLY A 73 15.86 -14.45 -3.07
C GLY A 73 15.52 -13.96 -4.47
N ILE A 74 15.82 -12.70 -4.74
CA ILE A 74 15.66 -12.06 -6.05
C ILE A 74 16.96 -11.34 -6.40
N TYR A 75 17.49 -11.62 -7.58
CA TYR A 75 18.73 -11.07 -8.09
C TYR A 75 18.53 -10.47 -9.48
N TRP A 76 18.69 -9.16 -9.59
CA TRP A 76 18.51 -8.37 -10.80
C TRP A 76 19.82 -8.14 -11.57
N GLY A 77 20.95 -8.43 -10.95
CA GLY A 77 22.28 -8.21 -11.51
C GLY A 77 23.28 -7.73 -10.47
N LYS A 78 24.54 -7.61 -10.87
CA LYS A 78 25.62 -7.21 -9.97
C LYS A 78 25.37 -5.80 -9.45
N ASP A 79 25.54 -5.62 -8.13
CA ASP A 79 25.39 -4.35 -7.42
C ASP A 79 23.99 -3.70 -7.43
N ASP A 80 22.99 -4.36 -8.02
CA ASP A 80 21.63 -3.84 -8.12
C ASP A 80 20.98 -3.68 -6.73
N PRO A 81 20.45 -2.48 -6.39
CA PRO A 81 19.85 -2.22 -5.08
C PRO A 81 18.55 -2.99 -4.82
N ARG A 82 17.94 -3.61 -5.85
CA ARG A 82 16.74 -4.45 -5.74
C ARG A 82 17.06 -5.88 -5.31
N ASN A 83 18.33 -6.25 -5.27
CA ASN A 83 18.76 -7.57 -4.81
C ASN A 83 18.43 -7.77 -3.33
N GLY A 84 17.89 -8.93 -2.97
CA GLY A 84 17.61 -9.22 -1.57
C GLY A 84 17.07 -10.62 -1.30
N ILE A 85 17.14 -11.00 -0.03
CA ILE A 85 16.61 -12.26 0.51
C ILE A 85 15.54 -11.94 1.55
N ARG A 86 14.46 -12.71 1.55
CA ARG A 86 13.30 -12.53 2.43
C ARG A 86 12.87 -13.84 3.06
N THR A 87 12.23 -13.74 4.21
CA THR A 87 11.61 -14.87 4.91
C THR A 87 10.10 -14.79 4.78
N LEU A 88 9.47 -15.90 4.40
CA LEU A 88 8.03 -16.07 4.42
C LEU A 88 7.53 -16.37 5.85
N PRO A 89 6.22 -16.20 6.12
CA PRO A 89 5.62 -16.62 7.37
C PRO A 89 5.96 -18.06 7.73
N ASP A 90 6.01 -18.32 9.02
CA ASP A 90 6.37 -19.61 9.56
C ASP A 90 5.45 -20.73 9.06
N GLY A 91 6.01 -21.91 8.81
CA GLY A 91 5.27 -23.03 8.23
C GLY A 91 5.15 -22.99 6.69
N SER A 92 5.60 -21.92 6.04
CA SER A 92 5.60 -21.82 4.57
C SER A 92 6.48 -22.88 3.91
N SER A 93 6.09 -23.28 2.70
CA SER A 93 6.84 -24.27 1.91
C SER A 93 7.91 -23.62 1.02
N ASN A 94 8.87 -24.43 0.57
CA ASN A 94 9.83 -24.03 -0.46
C ASN A 94 9.14 -23.62 -1.77
N ILE A 95 8.07 -24.31 -2.17
CA ILE A 95 7.30 -23.95 -3.38
C ILE A 95 6.62 -22.58 -3.19
N ALA A 96 6.07 -22.31 -2.00
CA ALA A 96 5.51 -21.00 -1.69
C ALA A 96 6.59 -19.91 -1.81
N ALA A 97 7.80 -20.15 -1.29
CA ALA A 97 8.92 -19.24 -1.40
C ALA A 97 9.30 -18.95 -2.87
N MET A 98 9.39 -19.99 -3.71
CA MET A 98 9.70 -19.82 -5.13
C MET A 98 8.62 -19.01 -5.87
N LEU A 99 7.34 -19.32 -5.63
CA LEU A 99 6.22 -18.59 -6.24
C LEU A 99 6.18 -17.12 -5.79
N THR A 100 6.42 -16.84 -4.51
CA THR A 100 6.51 -15.48 -3.99
C THR A 100 7.70 -14.72 -4.59
N ALA A 101 8.85 -15.39 -4.81
CA ALA A 101 10.00 -14.75 -5.46
C ALA A 101 9.67 -14.23 -6.86
N ILE A 102 8.96 -15.06 -7.65
CA ILE A 102 8.50 -14.68 -9.00
C ILE A 102 7.49 -13.52 -8.93
N LEU A 103 6.49 -13.62 -8.04
CA LEU A 103 5.47 -12.59 -7.85
C LEU A 103 6.09 -11.24 -7.47
N GLU A 104 7.01 -11.25 -6.52
CA GLU A 104 7.67 -10.04 -6.03
C GLU A 104 8.55 -9.42 -7.11
N ALA A 105 9.28 -10.23 -7.89
CA ALA A 105 10.05 -9.72 -9.02
C ALA A 105 9.17 -9.00 -10.05
N ILE A 106 7.98 -9.55 -10.32
CA ILE A 106 6.99 -8.93 -11.21
C ILE A 106 6.47 -7.61 -10.61
N ASN A 107 6.13 -7.59 -9.32
CA ASN A 107 5.61 -6.39 -8.67
C ASN A 107 6.64 -5.25 -8.69
N VAL A 108 7.91 -5.55 -8.42
CA VAL A 108 9.00 -4.57 -8.50
C VAL A 108 9.11 -3.97 -9.91
N ALA A 109 9.02 -4.79 -10.95
CA ALA A 109 9.03 -4.29 -12.32
C ALA A 109 7.82 -3.42 -12.66
N ARG A 110 6.64 -3.73 -12.11
CA ARG A 110 5.42 -2.92 -12.32
C ARG A 110 5.49 -1.55 -11.67
N GLU A 111 6.34 -1.35 -10.67
CA GLU A 111 6.62 -0.02 -10.12
C GLU A 111 7.46 0.84 -11.09
N GLU A 112 8.00 0.27 -12.17
CA GLU A 112 8.79 1.00 -13.16
C GLU A 112 7.91 1.49 -14.32
N ASP A 113 8.20 2.71 -14.78
CA ASP A 113 7.58 3.34 -15.96
C ASP A 113 8.67 3.76 -16.97
N PRO A 114 8.63 3.27 -18.23
CA PRO A 114 7.71 2.25 -18.72
C PRO A 114 8.03 0.89 -18.11
N THR A 115 6.99 0.07 -17.90
CA THR A 115 7.17 -1.25 -17.32
C THR A 115 8.04 -2.14 -18.22
N PRO A 116 9.16 -2.69 -17.71
CA PRO A 116 10.10 -3.43 -18.53
C PRO A 116 9.54 -4.79 -18.95
N SER A 117 10.04 -5.28 -20.10
CA SER A 117 9.85 -6.69 -20.46
C SER A 117 10.74 -7.56 -19.58
N LEU A 118 10.21 -8.63 -18.97
CA LEU A 118 10.94 -9.44 -17.99
C LEU A 118 11.32 -10.84 -18.49
N LEU A 119 12.57 -11.25 -18.25
CA LEU A 119 13.02 -12.63 -18.39
C LEU A 119 13.42 -13.16 -17.01
N ILE A 120 12.54 -13.94 -16.40
CA ILE A 120 12.71 -14.49 -15.05
C ILE A 120 13.28 -15.91 -15.15
N TYR A 121 14.43 -16.13 -14.53
CA TYR A 121 14.98 -17.45 -14.27
C TYR A 121 14.58 -17.89 -12.86
N SER A 122 13.94 -19.06 -12.75
CA SER A 122 13.49 -19.61 -11.47
C SER A 122 13.92 -21.06 -11.30
N ASP A 123 14.22 -21.44 -10.07
CA ASP A 123 14.48 -22.82 -9.64
C ASP A 123 13.20 -23.65 -9.47
N LEU A 124 12.02 -23.04 -9.67
CA LEU A 124 10.76 -23.76 -9.68
C LEU A 124 10.66 -24.65 -10.94
N THR A 125 10.63 -25.96 -10.74
CA THR A 125 10.62 -26.97 -11.82
C THR A 125 9.44 -26.84 -12.79
N SER A 126 8.30 -26.34 -12.32
CA SER A 126 7.09 -26.13 -13.14
C SER A 126 6.93 -24.70 -13.69
N CYS A 127 7.96 -23.85 -13.59
CA CYS A 127 7.82 -22.43 -13.93
C CYS A 127 7.56 -22.16 -15.43
N GLU A 128 8.00 -23.06 -16.31
CA GLU A 128 7.85 -22.88 -17.77
C GLU A 128 6.39 -22.99 -18.22
N THR A 129 5.56 -23.77 -17.51
CA THR A 129 4.13 -23.90 -17.79
C THR A 129 3.28 -22.98 -16.92
N LEU A 130 3.89 -22.29 -15.95
CA LEU A 130 3.18 -21.53 -14.93
C LEU A 130 2.19 -20.52 -15.50
N LEU A 131 2.58 -19.72 -16.50
CA LEU A 131 1.68 -18.71 -17.09
C LEU A 131 0.46 -19.32 -17.76
N ARG A 132 0.66 -20.42 -18.49
CA ARG A 132 -0.44 -21.18 -19.09
C ARG A 132 -1.34 -21.76 -18.00
N ASP A 133 -0.74 -22.38 -16.99
CA ASP A 133 -1.47 -23.09 -15.94
C ASP A 133 -2.26 -22.11 -15.06
N LEU A 134 -1.73 -20.92 -14.77
CA LEU A 134 -2.44 -19.81 -14.10
C LEU A 134 -3.74 -19.46 -14.82
N SER A 135 -3.70 -19.33 -16.16
CA SER A 135 -4.91 -19.02 -16.95
C SER A 135 -5.98 -20.11 -16.88
N VAL A 136 -5.55 -21.39 -16.76
CA VAL A 136 -6.45 -22.54 -16.60
C VAL A 136 -7.03 -22.56 -15.19
N TRP A 137 -6.21 -22.26 -14.18
CA TRP A 137 -6.64 -22.26 -12.79
C TRP A 137 -7.57 -21.10 -12.46
N ALA A 138 -7.36 -19.92 -13.05
CA ALA A 138 -8.22 -18.76 -12.88
C ALA A 138 -9.67 -19.04 -13.32
N LYS A 139 -9.90 -19.85 -14.37
CA LYS A 139 -11.25 -20.21 -14.84
C LYS A 139 -12.09 -21.00 -13.83
N ARG A 140 -11.44 -21.59 -12.82
CA ARG A 140 -12.05 -22.43 -11.78
C ARG A 140 -11.72 -21.89 -10.39
N ASP A 141 -11.46 -20.59 -10.30
CA ASP A 141 -11.15 -19.87 -9.06
C ASP A 141 -10.05 -20.54 -8.22
N PHE A 142 -9.04 -21.12 -8.89
CA PHE A 142 -7.94 -21.83 -8.25
C PHE A 142 -8.38 -23.03 -7.38
N TYR A 143 -9.49 -23.69 -7.74
CA TYR A 143 -9.87 -25.00 -7.18
C TYR A 143 -9.29 -26.17 -7.98
N SER A 144 -9.29 -27.36 -7.37
CA SER A 144 -8.97 -28.63 -8.01
C SER A 144 -9.91 -28.93 -9.20
N ARG A 145 -9.56 -29.89 -10.07
CA ARG A 145 -10.38 -30.21 -11.27
C ARG A 145 -11.80 -30.64 -10.92
N ASN A 146 -11.96 -31.30 -9.79
CA ASN A 146 -13.24 -31.76 -9.25
C ASN A 146 -13.92 -30.72 -8.32
N HIS A 147 -13.38 -29.50 -8.21
CA HIS A 147 -13.86 -28.43 -7.32
C HIS A 147 -13.96 -28.82 -5.83
N ALA A 148 -13.33 -29.92 -5.42
CA ALA A 148 -13.42 -30.44 -4.06
C ALA A 148 -12.55 -29.67 -3.06
N MET A 149 -11.43 -29.11 -3.50
CA MET A 149 -10.50 -28.39 -2.64
C MET A 149 -9.79 -27.27 -3.38
N LYS A 150 -9.41 -26.22 -2.65
CA LYS A 150 -8.59 -25.14 -3.20
C LYS A 150 -7.17 -25.65 -3.49
N LEU A 151 -6.53 -25.12 -4.54
CA LEU A 151 -5.15 -25.48 -4.87
C LEU A 151 -4.21 -25.05 -3.74
N LYS A 152 -3.11 -25.78 -3.56
CA LYS A 152 -2.05 -25.35 -2.63
C LYS A 152 -1.46 -24.03 -3.09
N ASN A 153 -1.25 -23.09 -2.15
CA ASN A 153 -0.79 -21.73 -2.42
C ASN A 153 -1.72 -20.94 -3.38
N ALA A 154 -3.02 -21.24 -3.39
CA ALA A 154 -3.98 -20.62 -4.31
C ALA A 154 -4.01 -19.09 -4.20
N GLU A 155 -3.77 -18.54 -3.01
CA GLU A 155 -3.66 -17.11 -2.76
C GLU A 155 -2.51 -16.49 -3.58
N ILE A 156 -1.30 -17.06 -3.47
CA ILE A 156 -0.11 -16.60 -4.21
C ILE A 156 -0.32 -16.78 -5.71
N LEU A 157 -0.94 -17.89 -6.14
CA LEU A 157 -1.23 -18.16 -7.55
C LEU A 157 -2.24 -17.16 -8.12
N HIS A 158 -3.26 -16.80 -7.34
CA HIS A 158 -4.22 -15.78 -7.74
C HIS A 158 -3.56 -14.41 -7.87
N GLU A 159 -2.74 -13.99 -6.91
CA GLU A 159 -1.97 -12.74 -6.98
C GLU A 159 -1.04 -12.72 -8.20
N LEU A 160 -0.36 -13.84 -8.47
CA LEU A 160 0.51 -13.98 -9.63
C LEU A 160 -0.28 -13.86 -10.94
N PHE A 161 -1.47 -14.47 -11.03
CA PHE A 161 -2.34 -14.34 -12.19
C PHE A 161 -2.76 -12.90 -12.46
N VAL A 162 -3.06 -12.12 -11.43
CA VAL A 162 -3.39 -10.69 -11.56
C VAL A 162 -2.15 -9.88 -11.95
N ALA A 163 -1.00 -10.17 -11.33
CA ALA A 163 0.23 -9.42 -11.54
C ALA A 163 0.80 -9.56 -12.96
N VAL A 164 0.62 -10.72 -13.60
CA VAL A 164 1.13 -10.97 -14.97
C VAL A 164 0.29 -10.30 -16.06
N GLN A 165 -0.90 -9.79 -15.76
CA GLN A 165 -1.78 -9.20 -16.77
C GLN A 165 -1.17 -7.92 -17.36
N GLY A 166 -1.13 -7.84 -18.70
CA GLY A 166 -0.60 -6.68 -19.41
C GLY A 166 0.94 -6.60 -19.47
N LEU A 167 1.65 -7.59 -18.93
CA LEU A 167 3.11 -7.62 -18.94
C LEU A 167 3.68 -8.48 -20.06
N HIS A 168 4.78 -8.01 -20.66
CA HIS A 168 5.58 -8.80 -21.57
C HIS A 168 6.66 -9.55 -20.77
N LEU A 169 6.40 -10.81 -20.42
CA LEU A 169 7.30 -11.58 -19.58
C LEU A 169 7.51 -13.03 -20.06
N LYS A 170 8.68 -13.58 -19.75
CA LYS A 170 9.06 -14.97 -20.01
C LYS A 170 9.68 -15.55 -18.75
N ILE A 171 9.19 -16.72 -18.33
CA ILE A 171 9.75 -17.46 -17.18
C ILE A 171 10.44 -18.71 -17.73
N LYS A 172 11.70 -18.90 -17.35
CA LYS A 172 12.51 -20.08 -17.73
C LYS A 172 12.98 -20.80 -16.48
N HIS A 173 12.98 -22.13 -16.55
CA HIS A 173 13.56 -22.93 -15.49
C HIS A 173 15.08 -22.85 -15.54
N ARG A 174 15.71 -22.63 -14.38
CA ARG A 174 17.16 -22.71 -14.21
C ARG A 174 17.46 -23.14 -12.78
N ALA A 175 18.04 -24.33 -12.63
CA ALA A 175 18.45 -24.84 -11.33
C ALA A 175 19.45 -23.87 -10.66
N THR A 176 19.25 -23.62 -9.38
CA THR A 176 20.10 -22.75 -8.55
C THR A 176 21.31 -23.46 -7.97
N ASN A 177 21.29 -24.79 -7.96
CA ASN A 177 22.35 -25.69 -7.54
C ASN A 177 22.55 -26.75 -8.63
N THR A 178 23.80 -27.02 -8.98
CA THR A 178 24.19 -28.14 -9.85
C THR A 178 25.08 -29.10 -9.06
N PRO A 179 25.28 -30.34 -9.53
CA PRO A 179 26.23 -31.26 -8.91
C PRO A 179 27.66 -30.69 -8.84
N GLU A 180 28.01 -29.79 -9.76
CA GLU A 180 29.31 -29.10 -9.82
C GLU A 180 29.37 -27.87 -8.91
N GLU A 181 28.24 -27.17 -8.70
CA GLU A 181 28.10 -26.01 -7.82
C GLU A 181 26.95 -26.24 -6.82
N PRO A 182 27.24 -26.86 -5.65
CA PRO A 182 26.20 -27.25 -4.70
C PRO A 182 25.59 -26.05 -3.94
N ILE A 183 26.25 -24.89 -4.00
CA ILE A 183 25.82 -23.67 -3.32
C ILE A 183 24.82 -22.92 -4.21
N ASN A 184 23.74 -22.44 -3.61
CA ASN A 184 22.71 -21.69 -4.34
C ASN A 184 23.29 -20.40 -4.95
N ARG A 185 23.44 -20.38 -6.28
CA ARG A 185 24.06 -19.27 -7.02
C ARG A 185 23.41 -17.92 -6.75
N VAL A 186 22.08 -17.86 -6.71
CA VAL A 186 21.32 -16.62 -6.51
C VAL A 186 21.59 -16.06 -5.12
N THR A 187 21.52 -16.92 -4.10
CA THR A 187 21.82 -16.55 -2.71
C THR A 187 23.27 -16.10 -2.56
N SER A 188 24.23 -16.82 -3.14
CA SER A 188 25.65 -16.44 -3.11
C SER A 188 25.90 -15.10 -3.78
N ALA A 189 25.34 -14.86 -4.97
CA ALA A 189 25.51 -13.61 -5.70
C ALA A 189 24.98 -12.40 -4.91
N ILE A 190 23.85 -12.57 -4.20
CA ILE A 190 23.29 -11.51 -3.34
C ILE A 190 24.21 -11.27 -2.13
N LEU A 191 24.69 -12.33 -1.46
CA LEU A 191 25.52 -12.24 -0.26
C LEU A 191 26.93 -11.71 -0.56
N GLU A 192 27.55 -12.11 -1.67
CA GLU A 192 28.85 -11.58 -2.12
C GLU A 192 28.78 -10.08 -2.38
N THR A 193 27.71 -9.62 -3.04
CA THR A 193 27.45 -8.20 -3.28
C THR A 193 27.31 -7.43 -1.96
N ALA A 194 26.59 -8.01 -0.98
CA ALA A 194 26.42 -7.40 0.33
C ALA A 194 27.75 -7.33 1.12
N ASN A 195 28.53 -8.41 1.12
CA ASN A 195 29.81 -8.50 1.83
C ASN A 195 30.88 -7.60 1.22
N LYS A 196 30.92 -7.46 -0.11
CA LYS A 196 31.82 -6.52 -0.80
C LYS A 196 31.49 -5.08 -0.46
N LYS A 197 30.21 -4.70 -0.43
CA LYS A 197 29.77 -3.36 0.01
C LYS A 197 30.10 -3.06 1.47
N ILE A 198 30.14 -4.08 2.34
CA ILE A 198 30.58 -3.93 3.74
C ILE A 198 32.09 -3.74 3.82
N LYS A 199 32.89 -4.50 3.05
CA LYS A 199 34.36 -4.32 2.98
C LYS A 199 34.75 -2.98 2.33
N GLU A 200 34.11 -2.62 1.22
CA GLU A 200 34.32 -1.33 0.54
C GLU A 200 33.87 -0.14 1.40
N LYS A 201 32.85 -0.27 2.25
CA LYS A 201 32.53 0.76 3.26
C LYS A 201 33.59 0.91 4.35
N THR A 202 34.46 -0.09 4.52
CA THR A 202 35.56 -0.08 5.48
C THR A 202 36.86 0.46 4.85
N GLU A 203 37.00 0.38 3.52
CA GLU A 203 38.21 0.82 2.78
C GLU A 203 38.01 2.13 1.99
N ILE A 204 36.79 2.50 1.58
CA ILE A 204 36.47 3.75 0.86
C ILE A 204 36.18 4.85 1.89
N GLN A 205 37.20 5.24 2.65
CA GLN A 205 37.26 6.55 3.31
C GLN A 205 38.12 7.54 2.53
N VAL A 206 38.60 7.18 1.33
CA VAL A 206 39.43 8.04 0.49
C VAL A 206 38.98 7.88 -0.97
N ASP A 207 38.72 9.03 -1.59
CA ASP A 207 38.47 9.27 -3.02
C ASP A 207 37.14 8.81 -3.64
N LYS A 208 36.20 9.76 -3.75
CA LYS A 208 35.48 10.05 -5.00
C LYS A 208 34.79 11.41 -4.95
N GLU A 209 35.18 12.27 -5.88
CA GLU A 209 34.53 13.54 -6.24
C GLU A 209 33.01 13.35 -6.37
N LYS A 210 32.28 13.72 -5.31
CA LYS A 210 30.84 14.01 -5.38
C LYS A 210 30.72 15.51 -5.54
N GLU A 211 29.81 15.98 -6.39
CA GLU A 211 29.25 17.32 -6.19
C GLU A 211 28.58 17.31 -4.81
N GLU A 212 29.31 17.73 -3.78
CA GLU A 212 28.82 17.81 -2.41
C GLU A 212 27.69 18.84 -2.35
N VAL A 213 26.48 18.37 -2.06
CA VAL A 213 25.39 19.26 -1.67
C VAL A 213 25.81 19.88 -0.33
N LYS A 214 26.12 21.18 -0.34
CA LYS A 214 26.55 21.88 0.88
C LYS A 214 25.40 21.96 1.89
N VAL A 215 25.71 21.79 3.17
CA VAL A 215 24.75 22.01 4.26
C VAL A 215 24.11 23.39 4.14
N GLY A 216 22.79 23.47 4.30
CA GLY A 216 21.99 24.69 4.11
C GLY A 216 21.51 24.91 2.67
N THR A 217 21.91 24.08 1.70
CA THR A 217 21.37 24.17 0.33
C THR A 217 19.85 23.99 0.35
N THR A 218 19.14 24.97 -0.20
CA THR A 218 17.68 24.95 -0.29
C THR A 218 17.24 24.94 -1.75
N LEU A 219 16.39 23.98 -2.12
CA LEU A 219 15.83 23.80 -3.45
C LEU A 219 14.33 24.06 -3.44
N ASP A 220 13.82 24.69 -4.49
CA ASP A 220 12.39 24.89 -4.68
C ASP A 220 11.67 23.62 -5.18
N LYS A 221 10.34 23.71 -5.29
CA LYS A 221 9.49 22.62 -5.79
C LYS A 221 9.76 22.19 -7.24
N THR A 222 10.61 22.92 -7.97
CA THR A 222 11.03 22.63 -9.35
C THR A 222 12.48 22.17 -9.47
N GLY A 223 13.21 22.11 -8.34
CA GLY A 223 14.60 21.69 -8.25
C GLY A 223 15.62 22.82 -8.45
N ASN A 224 15.22 24.09 -8.51
CA ASN A 224 16.16 25.21 -8.60
C ASN A 224 16.60 25.68 -7.20
N LEU A 225 17.73 26.39 -7.12
CA LEU A 225 18.16 27.03 -5.87
C LEU A 225 17.13 28.09 -5.46
N ALA A 226 16.60 27.97 -4.24
CA ALA A 226 15.66 28.93 -3.69
C ALA A 226 16.38 30.28 -3.45
N LYS A 227 15.77 31.38 -3.92
CA LYS A 227 16.28 32.74 -3.75
C LYS A 227 15.74 33.45 -2.51
N GLU A 228 14.63 32.97 -1.97
CA GLU A 228 13.94 33.54 -0.81
C GLU A 228 14.32 32.74 0.45
N GLU A 229 14.75 33.44 1.50
CA GLU A 229 14.93 32.84 2.81
C GLU A 229 13.55 32.48 3.37
N SER A 230 13.24 31.19 3.43
CA SER A 230 12.00 30.66 4.03
C SER A 230 12.02 30.70 5.56
N GLN A 231 12.57 31.77 6.15
CA GLN A 231 12.73 31.94 7.61
C GLN A 231 11.40 31.85 8.38
N ASN A 232 10.29 32.26 7.75
CA ASN A 232 8.95 32.27 8.37
C ASN A 232 8.07 31.08 7.97
N TRP A 233 8.57 30.13 7.17
CA TRP A 233 7.77 28.98 6.78
C TRP A 233 7.89 27.88 7.82
N GLN A 234 6.80 27.13 7.99
CA GLN A 234 6.82 25.97 8.88
C GLN A 234 7.82 24.93 8.39
N LYS A 235 8.60 24.40 9.33
CA LYS A 235 9.66 23.43 9.09
C LYS A 235 9.22 22.06 9.57
N VAL A 236 9.42 21.07 8.70
CA VAL A 236 9.22 19.66 9.03
C VAL A 236 10.53 18.91 8.81
N TYR A 237 10.99 18.25 9.86
CA TYR A 237 12.17 17.41 9.83
C TYR A 237 11.76 15.99 9.49
N VAL A 238 12.48 15.38 8.54
CA VAL A 238 12.26 13.98 8.17
C VAL A 238 13.47 13.14 8.51
N ALA A 239 13.23 11.96 9.08
CA ALA A 239 14.28 11.04 9.45
C ALA A 239 13.90 9.59 9.18
N LYS A 240 14.92 8.74 9.22
CA LYS A 240 14.90 7.33 8.86
C LYS A 240 15.92 6.56 9.71
N ARG A 241 15.61 5.32 10.08
CA ARG A 241 16.56 4.37 10.67
C ARG A 241 16.36 3.01 10.04
N CYS A 242 17.48 2.36 9.67
CA CYS A 242 17.47 1.00 9.15
C CYS A 242 18.23 0.09 10.11
N ARG A 243 17.68 -1.08 10.42
CA ARG A 243 18.35 -2.14 11.19
C ARG A 243 18.48 -3.38 10.34
N ASN A 244 19.71 -3.89 10.24
CA ASN A 244 20.00 -5.15 9.56
C ASN A 244 20.26 -6.24 10.61
N ASN A 245 19.40 -7.26 10.63
CA ASN A 245 19.59 -8.45 11.46
C ASN A 245 19.77 -9.64 10.52
N GLU A 246 20.98 -10.24 10.46
CA GLU A 246 21.25 -11.47 9.69
C GLU A 246 20.83 -11.42 8.20
N GLY A 247 20.95 -10.26 7.55
CA GLY A 247 20.55 -10.05 6.16
C GLY A 247 19.11 -9.54 5.99
N PHE A 248 18.36 -9.37 7.08
CA PHE A 248 17.03 -8.74 7.08
C PHE A 248 17.15 -7.25 7.38
N VAL A 249 16.90 -6.43 6.35
CA VAL A 249 16.82 -4.98 6.50
C VAL A 249 15.39 -4.61 6.88
N SER A 250 15.26 -3.97 8.03
CA SER A 250 14.04 -3.30 8.48
C SER A 250 14.27 -1.79 8.51
N ALA A 251 13.23 -1.01 8.26
CA ALA A 251 13.34 0.45 8.33
C ALA A 251 12.13 1.07 9.02
N GLY A 252 12.40 2.09 9.82
CA GLY A 252 11.42 3.01 10.36
C GLY A 252 11.73 4.42 9.87
N PHE A 253 10.70 5.24 9.70
CA PHE A 253 10.84 6.64 9.31
C PHE A 253 9.87 7.51 10.09
N CYS A 254 10.14 8.81 10.16
CA CYS A 254 9.29 9.73 10.90
C CYS A 254 9.30 11.14 10.31
N THR A 255 8.29 11.91 10.73
CA THR A 255 8.20 13.37 10.58
C THR A 255 8.23 14.02 11.96
N HIS A 256 8.81 15.20 12.07
CA HIS A 256 8.80 15.99 13.30
C HIS A 256 8.62 17.47 12.99
N TRP A 257 7.64 18.09 13.65
CA TRP A 257 7.30 19.51 13.54
C TRP A 257 7.65 20.20 14.86
N PRO A 258 8.72 21.01 14.92
CA PRO A 258 9.20 21.60 16.18
C PRO A 258 8.20 22.56 16.81
N ASP A 259 7.46 23.29 15.97
CA ASP A 259 6.51 24.32 16.42
C ASP A 259 5.21 23.73 16.97
N GLY A 260 5.01 22.40 16.85
CA GLY A 260 3.91 21.64 17.46
C GLY A 260 2.49 22.00 17.00
N SER A 261 2.31 23.06 16.22
CA SER A 261 1.03 23.70 15.89
C SER A 261 0.27 23.05 14.74
N THR A 262 0.95 22.31 13.87
CA THR A 262 0.39 21.87 12.58
C THR A 262 0.07 20.38 12.52
N ALA A 263 1.00 19.55 12.97
CA ALA A 263 0.85 18.11 13.08
C ALA A 263 1.85 17.61 14.12
N ARG A 264 1.40 16.85 15.13
CA ARG A 264 2.31 16.15 16.04
C ARG A 264 3.02 15.07 15.22
N GLY A 265 4.21 15.40 14.69
CA GLY A 265 4.90 14.58 13.70
C GLY A 265 4.99 13.11 14.10
N LYS A 266 4.84 12.22 13.11
CA LYS A 266 4.48 10.82 13.30
C LYS A 266 5.64 9.88 13.03
N SER A 267 5.52 8.67 13.55
CA SER A 267 6.48 7.58 13.36
C SER A 267 5.83 6.47 12.54
N PHE A 268 6.57 5.83 11.65
CA PHE A 268 6.05 4.77 10.78
C PHE A 268 7.05 3.64 10.56
N ARG A 269 6.52 2.43 10.39
CA ARG A 269 7.27 1.27 9.90
C ARG A 269 7.27 1.30 8.37
N TYR A 270 8.44 1.27 7.76
CA TYR A 270 8.54 1.11 6.31
C TYR A 270 8.34 -0.37 5.93
N ALA A 271 7.23 -0.65 5.26
CA ALA A 271 6.85 -2.00 4.82
C ALA A 271 7.21 -2.37 3.36
N PRO A 272 7.20 -1.44 2.37
CA PRO A 272 7.39 -1.82 0.96
C PRO A 272 8.79 -2.39 0.62
N PHE A 273 8.89 -3.22 -0.41
CA PHE A 273 10.17 -3.77 -0.90
C PHE A 273 10.73 -3.01 -2.11
N PRO A 274 12.06 -2.97 -2.32
CA PRO A 274 13.12 -3.21 -1.35
C PRO A 274 13.10 -2.24 -0.17
N VAL A 275 13.39 -2.77 1.02
CA VAL A 275 13.61 -1.94 2.22
C VAL A 275 15.02 -1.36 2.12
N THR A 276 15.10 -0.10 1.70
CA THR A 276 16.36 0.63 1.59
C THR A 276 16.30 1.93 2.39
N PRO A 277 17.44 2.42 2.91
CA PRO A 277 17.48 3.71 3.60
C PRO A 277 16.89 4.83 2.75
N PHE A 278 17.21 4.85 1.45
CA PHE A 278 16.73 5.87 0.54
C PHE A 278 15.22 5.81 0.31
N ARG A 279 14.61 4.61 0.13
CA ARG A 279 13.14 4.53 -0.01
C ARG A 279 12.40 4.88 1.28
N ALA A 280 12.95 4.53 2.45
CA ALA A 280 12.38 4.96 3.73
C ALA A 280 12.43 6.48 3.90
N GLU A 281 13.51 7.11 3.40
CA GLU A 281 13.66 8.56 3.40
C GLU A 281 12.71 9.25 2.41
N LEU A 282 12.51 8.70 1.21
CA LEU A 282 11.50 9.17 0.27
C LEU A 282 10.07 9.07 0.85
N ALA A 283 9.77 7.99 1.57
CA ALA A 283 8.49 7.84 2.26
C ALA A 283 8.30 8.88 3.37
N ALA A 284 9.37 9.23 4.09
CA ALA A 284 9.33 10.29 5.10
C ALA A 284 9.05 11.67 4.48
N ILE A 285 9.67 11.97 3.34
CA ILE A 285 9.41 13.20 2.57
C ILE A 285 7.97 13.22 2.05
N GLU A 286 7.50 12.11 1.48
CA GLU A 286 6.12 11.98 1.01
C GLU A 286 5.11 12.24 2.13
N GLU A 287 5.34 11.66 3.32
CA GLU A 287 4.46 11.82 4.46
C GLU A 287 4.47 13.24 5.04
N ALA A 288 5.64 13.88 5.11
CA ALA A 288 5.75 15.27 5.54
C ALA A 288 4.93 16.22 4.66
N LEU A 289 4.93 15.99 3.34
CA LEU A 289 4.13 16.77 2.41
C LEU A 289 2.63 16.46 2.52
N LYS A 290 2.24 15.21 2.79
CA LYS A 290 0.83 14.88 3.09
C LYS A 290 0.35 15.59 4.34
N GLU A 291 1.15 15.59 5.40
CA GLU A 291 0.83 16.31 6.64
C GLU A 291 0.67 17.82 6.39
N ALA A 292 1.56 18.43 5.59
CA ALA A 292 1.45 19.84 5.21
C ALA A 292 0.17 20.15 4.43
N VAL A 293 -0.21 19.29 3.47
CA VAL A 293 -1.42 19.45 2.67
C VAL A 293 -2.68 19.23 3.50
N ASP A 294 -2.68 18.24 4.39
CA ASP A 294 -3.82 17.95 5.25
C ASP A 294 -4.04 19.03 6.31
N ALA A 295 -2.99 19.73 6.72
CA ALA A 295 -3.06 20.91 7.57
C ALA A 295 -3.31 22.22 6.81
N GLU A 296 -3.64 22.15 5.51
CA GLU A 296 -3.99 23.31 4.66
C GLU A 296 -2.90 24.40 4.63
N LEU A 297 -1.63 24.02 4.75
CA LEU A 297 -0.53 24.98 4.64
C LEU A 297 -0.38 25.51 3.21
N GLU A 298 -0.10 26.80 3.07
CA GLU A 298 0.30 27.36 1.78
C GLU A 298 1.76 27.02 1.42
N ASN A 299 2.66 27.12 2.40
CA ASN A 299 4.10 26.99 2.18
C ASN A 299 4.76 26.14 3.27
N VAL A 300 5.69 25.26 2.89
CA VAL A 300 6.42 24.37 3.83
C VAL A 300 7.88 24.22 3.45
N THR A 301 8.75 24.11 4.46
CA THR A 301 10.15 23.72 4.29
C THR A 301 10.37 22.30 4.85
N VAL A 302 10.67 21.35 3.97
CA VAL A 302 11.03 19.98 4.33
C VAL A 302 12.54 19.89 4.52
N ILE A 303 12.97 19.56 5.72
CA ILE A 303 14.39 19.43 6.08
C ILE A 303 14.78 17.96 6.04
N THR A 304 15.75 17.63 5.19
CA THR A 304 16.20 16.25 4.94
C THR A 304 17.72 16.15 5.02
N SER A 305 18.22 15.04 5.56
CA SER A 305 19.64 14.67 5.55
C SER A 305 20.06 13.88 4.30
N SER A 306 19.20 13.86 3.27
CA SER A 306 19.44 13.12 2.03
C SER A 306 20.14 13.95 0.97
N ALA A 307 21.47 13.93 0.92
CA ALA A 307 22.20 14.52 -0.21
C ALA A 307 21.80 13.86 -1.55
N HIS A 308 21.42 12.59 -1.53
CA HIS A 308 20.99 11.86 -2.73
C HIS A 308 19.66 12.36 -3.27
N PHE A 309 18.66 12.58 -2.40
CA PHE A 309 17.40 13.21 -2.79
C PHE A 309 17.65 14.60 -3.36
N MET A 310 18.47 15.42 -2.69
CA MET A 310 18.73 16.80 -3.11
C MET A 310 19.37 16.87 -4.51
N SER A 311 20.34 16.00 -4.78
CA SER A 311 20.97 15.88 -6.10
C SER A 311 19.97 15.40 -7.16
N GLY A 312 19.18 14.37 -6.85
CA GLY A 312 18.14 13.85 -7.75
C GLY A 312 17.06 14.89 -8.05
N TRP A 313 16.60 15.62 -7.04
CA TRP A 313 15.56 16.64 -7.13
C TRP A 313 16.02 17.81 -8.00
N ARG A 314 17.27 18.27 -7.81
CA ARG A 314 17.91 19.30 -8.64
C ARG A 314 17.98 18.92 -10.12
N ARG A 315 18.14 17.62 -10.41
CA ARG A 315 18.19 17.07 -11.77
C ARG A 315 16.82 16.62 -12.29
N ARG A 316 15.74 16.93 -11.57
CA ARG A 316 14.36 16.50 -11.90
C ARG A 316 14.25 14.98 -12.11
N TRP A 317 14.99 14.22 -11.29
CA TRP A 317 15.06 12.75 -11.35
C TRP A 317 15.57 12.18 -12.69
N VAL A 318 16.15 13.01 -13.57
CA VAL A 318 16.78 12.57 -14.82
C VAL A 318 18.26 12.27 -14.57
N ARG A 319 18.72 11.06 -14.94
CA ARG A 319 20.16 10.75 -14.98
C ARG A 319 20.73 11.03 -16.37
N THR A 320 21.89 11.68 -16.40
CA THR A 320 22.65 12.04 -17.61
C THR A 320 23.76 11.05 -17.97
N SER A 321 23.74 9.81 -17.47
CA SER A 321 24.71 8.79 -17.88
C SER A 321 24.25 8.04 -19.13
N GLU A 322 25.20 7.72 -20.02
CA GLU A 322 25.00 6.95 -21.26
C GLU A 322 24.38 5.56 -21.01
N ASP A 323 24.60 4.99 -19.83
CA ASP A 323 23.82 3.87 -19.31
C ASP A 323 22.53 4.40 -18.67
N HIS A 324 21.40 4.25 -19.37
CA HIS A 324 20.04 4.63 -18.95
C HIS A 324 19.54 3.85 -17.70
N VAL A 325 20.25 3.92 -16.57
CA VAL A 325 19.78 3.39 -15.28
C VAL A 325 18.95 4.47 -14.60
N PRO A 326 17.61 4.32 -14.47
CA PRO A 326 16.77 5.33 -13.83
C PRO A 326 17.15 5.54 -12.36
N PHE A 327 16.90 6.73 -11.80
CA PHE A 327 16.88 6.89 -10.35
C PHE A 327 15.83 5.93 -9.77
N THR A 328 16.21 5.14 -8.77
CA THR A 328 15.28 4.27 -8.06
C THR A 328 14.22 5.11 -7.35
N GLY A 329 12.98 4.62 -7.29
CA GLY A 329 11.88 5.34 -6.62
C GLY A 329 11.20 6.44 -7.44
N ARG A 330 11.16 6.33 -8.78
CA ARG A 330 10.43 7.27 -9.65
C ARG A 330 8.96 7.48 -9.22
N VAL A 331 8.29 6.43 -8.74
CA VAL A 331 6.92 6.54 -8.19
C VAL A 331 6.85 7.51 -7.00
N PHE A 332 7.85 7.49 -6.11
CA PHE A 332 7.92 8.47 -5.02
C PHE A 332 8.14 9.87 -5.57
N TYR A 333 9.02 10.04 -6.55
CA TYR A 333 9.25 11.34 -7.18
C TYR A 333 7.96 11.92 -7.77
N GLU A 334 7.20 11.14 -8.53
CA GLU A 334 5.92 11.58 -9.12
C GLU A 334 4.89 11.96 -8.05
N ARG A 335 4.78 11.18 -6.96
CA ARG A 335 3.89 11.50 -5.82
C ARG A 335 4.33 12.75 -5.07
N ILE A 336 5.64 12.92 -4.87
CA ILE A 336 6.20 14.11 -4.23
C ILE A 336 5.91 15.33 -5.12
N CYS A 337 6.07 15.22 -6.45
CA CYS A 337 5.67 16.28 -7.39
C CYS A 337 4.17 16.61 -7.32
N ASP A 338 3.30 15.60 -7.28
CA ASP A 338 1.85 15.79 -7.12
C ASP A 338 1.52 16.55 -5.83
N LEU A 339 2.08 16.12 -4.69
CA LEU A 339 1.91 16.79 -3.41
C LEU A 339 2.46 18.23 -3.42
N CYS A 340 3.63 18.45 -4.03
CA CYS A 340 4.19 19.78 -4.22
C CYS A 340 3.33 20.70 -5.10
N SER A 341 2.57 20.14 -6.06
CA SER A 341 1.68 20.92 -6.92
C SER A 341 0.45 21.44 -6.18
N ARG A 342 0.05 20.75 -5.10
CA ARG A 342 -1.07 21.12 -4.23
C ARG A 342 -0.71 22.21 -3.21
N LEU A 343 0.58 22.50 -3.06
CA LEU A 343 1.12 23.56 -2.20
C LEU A 343 1.58 24.75 -3.06
N LYS A 344 1.44 25.96 -2.52
CA LYS A 344 1.82 27.18 -3.24
C LYS A 344 3.33 27.23 -3.42
N GLN A 345 4.09 27.03 -2.35
CA GLN A 345 5.54 26.88 -2.39
C GLN A 345 6.04 25.75 -1.49
N VAL A 346 7.09 25.04 -1.94
CA VAL A 346 7.74 23.99 -1.16
C VAL A 346 9.24 24.16 -1.31
N HIS A 347 9.95 24.18 -0.18
CA HIS A 347 11.39 24.16 -0.14
C HIS A 347 11.90 22.85 0.45
N PHE A 348 12.90 22.26 -0.19
CA PHE A 348 13.68 21.15 0.36
C PHE A 348 15.02 21.68 0.80
N ARG A 349 15.37 21.49 2.07
CA ARG A 349 16.62 21.99 2.63
C ARG A 349 17.47 20.83 3.12
N TYR A 350 18.74 20.83 2.70
CA TYR A 350 19.72 19.85 3.15
C TYR A 350 20.32 20.28 4.48
N GLU A 351 20.13 19.47 5.52
CA GLU A 351 20.82 19.61 6.80
C GLU A 351 21.38 18.28 7.24
N GLU A 352 22.57 18.30 7.84
CA GLU A 352 23.13 17.10 8.45
C GLU A 352 22.43 16.81 9.77
N GLU A 353 22.24 15.52 10.03
CA GLU A 353 21.55 15.05 11.22
C GLU A 353 22.55 14.95 12.36
N ASP A 354 22.49 15.87 13.32
CA ASP A 354 23.29 15.82 14.55
C ASP A 354 22.59 14.96 15.60
N SER A 355 23.10 13.74 15.83
CA SER A 355 22.54 12.77 16.77
C SER A 355 22.61 13.22 18.23
N GLU A 356 23.51 14.14 18.58
CA GLU A 356 23.68 14.61 19.96
C GLU A 356 22.73 15.76 20.31
N SER A 357 22.22 16.46 19.31
CA SER A 357 21.22 17.51 19.48
C SER A 357 19.90 16.96 20.04
N GLU A 358 19.16 17.79 20.77
CA GLU A 358 17.83 17.42 21.30
C GLU A 358 16.87 16.99 20.19
N LEU A 359 16.92 17.67 19.04
CA LEU A 359 16.15 17.33 17.85
C LEU A 359 16.57 15.97 17.27
N GLY A 360 17.87 15.71 17.17
CA GLY A 360 18.41 14.43 16.68
C GLY A 360 17.99 13.26 17.55
N LYS A 361 18.06 13.42 18.88
CA LYS A 361 17.59 12.43 19.85
C LYS A 361 16.09 12.17 19.72
N GLU A 362 15.29 13.22 19.50
CA GLU A 362 13.85 13.05 19.29
C GLU A 362 13.53 12.32 17.97
N LEU A 363 14.19 12.71 16.87
CA LEU A 363 14.06 12.05 15.57
C LEU A 363 14.46 10.58 15.65
N GLU A 364 15.54 10.27 16.36
CA GLU A 364 16.00 8.91 16.61
C GLU A 364 14.99 8.10 17.42
N LYS A 365 14.47 8.67 18.51
CA LYS A 365 13.42 8.05 19.33
C LYS A 365 12.19 7.71 18.49
N LYS A 366 11.72 8.65 17.66
CA LYS A 366 10.57 8.45 16.76
C LYS A 366 10.84 7.38 15.69
N CYS A 367 12.01 7.39 15.06
CA CYS A 367 12.37 6.36 14.09
C CYS A 367 12.46 4.96 14.73
N ASN A 368 13.00 4.86 15.95
CA ASN A 368 13.07 3.61 16.70
C ASN A 368 11.67 3.11 17.12
N GLN A 369 10.76 4.02 17.47
CA GLN A 369 9.35 3.70 17.67
C GLN A 369 8.71 3.17 16.38
N GLY A 370 8.99 3.80 15.24
CA GLY A 370 8.57 3.31 13.92
C GLY A 370 9.11 1.91 13.60
N LEU A 371 10.35 1.61 14.02
CA LEU A 371 10.93 0.27 13.93
C LEU A 371 10.23 -0.74 14.86
N SER A 372 9.69 -0.33 16.00
CA SER A 372 8.95 -1.24 16.89
C SER A 372 7.55 -1.58 16.40
N TYR A 373 6.97 -0.76 15.51
CA TYR A 373 5.64 -1.04 14.97
C TYR A 373 5.62 -2.29 14.09
N ALA A 374 4.50 -3.00 14.16
CA ALA A 374 4.24 -4.16 13.32
C ALA A 374 4.18 -3.76 11.83
N LEU A 375 4.43 -4.72 10.94
CA LEU A 375 4.29 -4.49 9.51
C LEU A 375 2.81 -4.30 9.17
N ILE A 376 2.48 -3.12 8.64
CA ILE A 376 1.13 -2.75 8.21
C ILE A 376 0.60 -3.81 7.23
N GLY A 377 -0.60 -4.35 7.51
CA GLY A 377 -1.25 -5.41 6.73
C GLY A 377 -0.97 -6.85 7.19
N LYS A 378 -0.06 -7.06 8.14
CA LYS A 378 0.13 -8.36 8.82
C LYS A 378 -0.48 -8.41 10.22
N ASP A 379 -0.61 -7.25 10.87
CA ASP A 379 -1.28 -7.09 12.15
C ASP A 379 -2.70 -6.57 11.91
N THR A 380 -3.70 -7.40 12.22
CA THR A 380 -5.13 -7.06 12.10
C THR A 380 -5.72 -6.58 13.40
N SER A 381 -4.94 -6.49 14.49
CA SER A 381 -5.45 -6.07 15.81
C SER A 381 -6.14 -4.69 15.77
N GLU A 382 -5.65 -3.76 14.95
CA GLU A 382 -6.30 -2.45 14.72
C GLU A 382 -7.70 -2.58 14.10
N TYR A 383 -7.98 -3.63 13.32
CA TYR A 383 -9.34 -3.93 12.81
C TYR A 383 -10.20 -4.71 13.81
N GLU A 384 -9.60 -5.25 14.87
CA GLU A 384 -10.23 -6.16 15.84
C GLU A 384 -10.56 -5.46 17.17
N LEU A 385 -10.40 -4.12 17.25
CA LEU A 385 -10.81 -3.32 18.41
C LEU A 385 -12.28 -3.60 18.76
N GLN A 386 -12.53 -3.83 20.05
CA GLN A 386 -13.88 -4.06 20.56
C GLN A 386 -14.65 -2.73 20.59
N ILE A 387 -15.97 -2.78 20.47
CA ILE A 387 -16.77 -1.55 20.45
C ILE A 387 -16.70 -0.80 21.77
N ASP A 388 -16.61 -1.53 22.88
CA ASP A 388 -16.52 -1.00 24.25
C ASP A 388 -15.28 -0.12 24.45
N ASP A 389 -14.20 -0.38 23.71
CA ASP A 389 -12.98 0.44 23.74
C ASP A 389 -13.12 1.76 22.96
N LEU A 390 -14.13 1.86 22.09
CA LEU A 390 -14.33 2.96 21.14
C LEU A 390 -15.48 3.91 21.53
N VAL A 391 -16.33 3.50 22.47
CA VAL A 391 -17.53 4.25 22.89
C VAL A 391 -17.43 4.69 24.34
N ARG A 392 -18.16 5.75 24.69
CA ARG A 392 -18.34 6.18 26.07
C ARG A 392 -19.77 5.91 26.53
N GLU A 393 -19.94 5.63 27.82
CA GLU A 393 -21.25 5.48 28.42
C GLU A 393 -21.92 6.85 28.62
N LYS A 394 -23.26 6.87 28.60
CA LYS A 394 -24.06 8.11 28.73
C LYS A 394 -23.74 8.89 30.02
N GLU A 395 -23.29 8.20 31.07
CA GLU A 395 -23.01 8.76 32.39
C GLU A 395 -21.75 9.65 32.40
N TYR A 396 -20.89 9.51 31.39
CA TYR A 396 -19.64 10.28 31.25
C TYR A 396 -19.75 11.43 30.25
N ARG A 397 -20.98 11.86 29.92
CA ARG A 397 -21.22 13.04 29.08
C ARG A 397 -20.65 14.27 29.77
N GLN A 398 -19.93 15.08 29.00
CA GLN A 398 -19.48 16.38 29.45
C GLN A 398 -20.59 17.40 29.18
N ASP A 399 -20.90 18.22 30.18
CA ASP A 399 -21.91 19.26 30.04
C ASP A 399 -21.50 20.27 28.96
N GLY A 400 -22.47 20.63 28.10
CA GLY A 400 -22.28 21.62 27.04
C GLY A 400 -21.76 21.08 25.71
N ILE A 401 -21.48 19.78 25.57
CA ILE A 401 -21.14 19.18 24.27
C ILE A 401 -22.43 18.77 23.54
N PRO A 402 -22.67 19.25 22.31
CA PRO A 402 -23.86 18.90 21.56
C PRO A 402 -23.85 17.42 21.17
N VAL A 403 -25.03 16.80 21.23
CA VAL A 403 -25.23 15.40 20.90
C VAL A 403 -25.98 15.28 19.57
N VAL A 404 -25.49 14.40 18.71
CA VAL A 404 -26.08 14.07 17.41
C VAL A 404 -26.49 12.61 17.43
N ARG A 405 -27.78 12.35 17.21
CA ARG A 405 -28.31 10.99 17.05
C ARG A 405 -28.31 10.61 15.58
N LEU A 406 -27.71 9.47 15.25
CA LEU A 406 -27.58 8.94 13.90
C LEU A 406 -28.23 7.57 13.79
N PHE A 407 -29.18 7.44 12.87
CA PHE A 407 -29.96 6.23 12.63
C PHE A 407 -29.60 5.61 11.28
N LYS A 408 -29.28 4.31 11.26
CA LYS A 408 -28.90 3.59 10.03
C LYS A 408 -30.12 3.28 9.16
N THR A 409 -29.83 3.00 7.89
CA THR A 409 -30.82 2.50 6.94
C THR A 409 -31.18 1.04 7.19
N GLY A 410 -32.44 0.66 6.95
CA GLY A 410 -32.89 -0.74 6.99
C GLY A 410 -33.41 -1.20 8.35
N THR A 411 -33.65 -0.28 9.27
CA THR A 411 -34.40 -0.47 10.52
C THR A 411 -35.85 -0.01 10.37
N ASP A 412 -36.64 -0.21 11.42
CA ASP A 412 -37.98 0.35 11.62
C ASP A 412 -37.99 1.88 11.85
N LEU A 413 -36.82 2.51 11.94
CA LEU A 413 -36.63 3.94 12.16
C LEU A 413 -36.28 4.70 10.88
N ASN A 414 -36.59 6.00 10.84
CA ASN A 414 -36.23 6.88 9.75
C ASN A 414 -34.70 7.09 9.69
N ALA A 415 -34.09 6.81 8.53
CA ALA A 415 -32.65 6.96 8.34
C ALA A 415 -32.25 8.42 8.21
N GLY A 416 -31.28 8.84 9.00
CA GLY A 416 -30.83 10.23 9.05
C GLY A 416 -30.17 10.58 10.36
N TYR A 417 -30.04 11.87 10.64
CA TYR A 417 -29.53 12.35 11.92
C TYR A 417 -30.32 13.53 12.46
N VAL A 418 -30.25 13.73 13.78
CA VAL A 418 -30.89 14.84 14.49
C VAL A 418 -29.97 15.36 15.59
N TRP A 419 -29.93 16.67 15.76
CA TRP A 419 -29.20 17.33 16.85
C TRP A 419 -30.12 17.47 18.06
N GLU A 420 -29.64 17.10 19.26
CA GLU A 420 -30.45 17.10 20.48
C GLU A 420 -30.75 18.50 21.02
N ASP A 421 -29.86 19.46 20.75
CA ASP A 421 -29.91 20.83 21.25
C ASP A 421 -30.92 21.72 20.53
N ASP A 422 -31.42 21.28 19.38
CA ASP A 422 -32.22 22.09 18.46
C ASP A 422 -33.68 21.62 18.46
N GLU A 423 -34.42 21.91 19.55
CA GLU A 423 -35.82 21.47 19.73
C GLU A 423 -36.76 21.90 18.60
N LYS A 424 -36.37 22.88 17.78
CA LYS A 424 -37.19 23.47 16.70
C LYS A 424 -36.75 23.09 15.29
N LYS A 425 -35.65 22.34 15.13
CA LYS A 425 -35.12 21.99 13.81
C LYS A 425 -35.46 20.55 13.48
N ASP A 426 -36.12 20.35 12.36
CA ASP A 426 -36.41 19.02 11.84
C ASP A 426 -35.10 18.26 11.57
N GLY A 427 -35.12 16.95 11.83
CA GLY A 427 -34.00 16.07 11.56
C GLY A 427 -33.70 15.98 10.06
N VAL A 428 -32.49 15.56 9.72
CA VAL A 428 -32.04 15.49 8.33
C VAL A 428 -32.15 14.06 7.83
N SER A 429 -33.11 13.83 6.92
CA SER A 429 -33.24 12.55 6.22
C SER A 429 -32.09 12.36 5.24
N CYS A 430 -31.27 11.34 5.47
CA CYS A 430 -30.13 11.04 4.61
C CYS A 430 -29.67 9.59 4.75
N CYS A 431 -29.01 9.08 3.71
CA CYS A 431 -28.58 7.69 3.64
C CYS A 431 -27.15 7.57 3.15
N GLY A 432 -26.50 6.48 3.55
CA GLY A 432 -25.21 6.07 3.01
C GLY A 432 -24.03 6.55 3.85
N THR A 433 -23.32 5.59 4.43
CA THR A 433 -21.97 5.80 4.95
C THR A 433 -21.01 5.94 3.77
N PRO A 434 -20.04 6.87 3.77
CA PRO A 434 -19.71 7.90 4.77
C PRO A 434 -20.35 9.29 4.58
N ALA A 435 -21.14 9.51 3.54
CA ALA A 435 -21.78 10.81 3.24
C ALA A 435 -22.52 11.46 4.42
N VAL A 436 -23.22 10.68 5.25
CA VAL A 436 -23.94 11.21 6.43
C VAL A 436 -22.98 11.80 7.47
N LEU A 437 -21.83 11.14 7.70
CA LEU A 437 -20.82 11.64 8.65
C LEU A 437 -20.21 12.95 8.18
N ILE A 438 -19.96 13.08 6.88
CA ILE A 438 -19.46 14.32 6.29
C ILE A 438 -20.43 15.47 6.60
N ARG A 439 -21.73 15.26 6.42
CA ARG A 439 -22.74 16.30 6.70
C ARG A 439 -22.79 16.69 8.17
N ILE A 440 -22.74 15.70 9.07
CA ILE A 440 -22.72 15.97 10.52
C ILE A 440 -21.49 16.82 10.88
N LEU A 441 -20.32 16.46 10.36
CA LEU A 441 -19.08 17.20 10.66
C LEU A 441 -19.03 18.58 10.00
N GLU A 442 -19.57 18.73 8.78
CA GLU A 442 -19.73 20.04 8.14
C GLU A 442 -20.67 20.93 8.95
N GLU A 443 -21.81 20.39 9.40
CA GLU A 443 -22.76 21.14 10.23
C GLU A 443 -22.17 21.48 11.61
N ALA A 444 -21.34 20.61 12.19
CA ALA A 444 -20.61 20.91 13.43
C ALA A 444 -19.65 22.10 13.25
N ILE A 445 -18.91 22.13 12.14
CA ILE A 445 -18.01 23.24 11.80
C ILE A 445 -18.80 24.53 11.54
N ASP A 446 -19.92 24.44 10.82
CA ASP A 446 -20.78 25.60 10.53
C ASP A 446 -21.42 26.17 11.81
N ARG A 447 -21.68 25.31 12.81
CA ARG A 447 -22.13 25.70 14.16
C ARG A 447 -20.99 26.21 15.06
N ASN A 448 -19.74 26.13 14.60
CA ASN A 448 -18.54 26.48 15.35
C ASN A 448 -18.36 25.62 16.63
N GLU A 449 -18.66 24.33 16.51
CA GLU A 449 -18.50 23.33 17.59
C GLU A 449 -17.16 22.60 17.46
N ASP A 450 -16.31 22.75 18.47
CA ASP A 450 -14.98 22.10 18.50
C ASP A 450 -15.08 20.62 18.91
N ALA A 451 -16.18 20.21 19.54
CA ALA A 451 -16.43 18.84 20.00
C ALA A 451 -17.90 18.46 19.85
N ILE A 452 -18.15 17.20 19.48
CA ILE A 452 -19.50 16.64 19.35
C ILE A 452 -19.56 15.20 19.87
N ILE A 453 -20.72 14.79 20.35
CA ILE A 453 -21.01 13.39 20.67
C ILE A 453 -21.91 12.82 19.57
N ILE A 454 -21.46 11.78 18.87
CA ILE A 454 -22.29 11.06 17.91
C ILE A 454 -22.78 9.76 18.55
N ARG A 455 -24.11 9.69 18.74
CA ARG A 455 -24.81 8.50 19.21
C ARG A 455 -25.31 7.74 17.98
N ALA A 456 -24.85 6.50 17.78
CA ALA A 456 -25.15 5.72 16.57
C ALA A 456 -25.61 4.29 16.87
N ASP A 457 -26.48 3.75 16.01
CA ASP A 457 -27.03 2.39 16.10
C ASP A 457 -26.26 1.36 15.26
N SER A 458 -25.04 1.71 14.83
CA SER A 458 -24.21 0.90 13.94
C SER A 458 -22.78 0.75 14.46
N GLU A 459 -22.50 -0.39 15.07
CA GLU A 459 -21.15 -0.78 15.49
C GLU A 459 -20.15 -0.70 14.33
N LYS A 460 -20.55 -1.20 13.15
CA LYS A 460 -19.72 -1.19 11.94
C LYS A 460 -19.32 0.21 11.52
N LEU A 461 -20.20 1.19 11.70
CA LEU A 461 -19.93 2.59 11.39
C LEU A 461 -18.85 3.16 12.32
N ILE A 462 -19.03 2.96 13.63
CA ILE A 462 -18.12 3.44 14.67
C ILE A 462 -16.72 2.85 14.45
N LYS A 463 -16.63 1.52 14.29
CA LYS A 463 -15.37 0.83 13.98
C LYS A 463 -14.74 1.34 12.68
N SER A 464 -15.54 1.61 11.65
CA SER A 464 -15.02 2.12 10.39
C SER A 464 -14.45 3.53 10.49
N PHE A 465 -15.01 4.38 11.36
CA PHE A 465 -14.60 5.77 11.49
C PHE A 465 -13.46 5.96 12.52
N GLU A 466 -13.45 5.18 13.60
CA GLU A 466 -12.40 5.25 14.61
C GLU A 466 -11.19 4.40 14.26
N ALA A 467 -11.40 3.13 13.92
CA ALA A 467 -10.31 2.20 13.71
C ALA A 467 -9.88 2.12 12.24
N HIS A 468 -10.81 1.81 11.34
CA HIS A 468 -10.43 1.49 9.96
C HIS A 468 -9.96 2.70 9.15
N LEU A 469 -10.50 3.89 9.45
CA LEU A 469 -10.22 5.12 8.73
C LEU A 469 -8.73 5.47 8.74
N GLU A 470 -8.08 5.31 9.89
CA GLU A 470 -6.64 5.53 10.02
C GLU A 470 -5.83 4.54 9.20
N VAL A 471 -6.20 3.26 9.27
CA VAL A 471 -5.51 2.20 8.53
C VAL A 471 -5.67 2.41 7.03
N TRP A 472 -6.87 2.77 6.57
CA TRP A 472 -7.12 3.07 5.16
C TRP A 472 -6.31 4.27 4.69
N ARG A 473 -6.21 5.35 5.47
CA ARG A 473 -5.35 6.50 5.14
C ARG A 473 -3.89 6.07 4.97
N ARG A 474 -3.35 5.34 5.95
CA ARG A 474 -1.95 4.84 5.92
C ARG A 474 -1.69 3.95 4.69
N ASN A 475 -2.68 3.17 4.27
CA ASN A 475 -2.61 2.30 3.09
C ASN A 475 -2.98 2.98 1.76
N GLY A 476 -3.10 4.31 1.73
CA GLY A 476 -3.45 5.04 0.51
C GLY A 476 -4.87 4.74 0.01
N TRP A 477 -5.82 4.63 0.94
CA TRP A 477 -7.24 4.34 0.73
C TRP A 477 -7.50 3.00 0.07
N ARG A 478 -6.79 1.97 0.54
CA ARG A 478 -6.91 0.59 0.08
C ARG A 478 -7.28 -0.35 1.23
N ASN A 479 -8.04 -1.40 0.90
CA ASN A 479 -8.38 -2.46 1.85
C ASN A 479 -7.19 -3.44 2.01
N SER A 480 -7.36 -4.43 2.88
CA SER A 480 -6.37 -5.50 3.12
C SER A 480 -6.01 -6.33 1.87
N GLN A 481 -6.84 -6.29 0.83
CA GLN A 481 -6.60 -6.92 -0.48
C GLN A 481 -5.96 -5.94 -1.49
N HIS A 482 -5.45 -4.79 -1.02
CA HIS A 482 -4.89 -3.70 -1.83
C HIS A 482 -5.83 -3.11 -2.90
N LYS A 483 -7.12 -3.44 -2.87
CA LYS A 483 -8.14 -2.81 -3.70
C LYS A 483 -8.52 -1.46 -3.11
N ARG A 484 -8.80 -0.48 -3.97
CA ARG A 484 -9.29 0.83 -3.53
C ARG A 484 -10.59 0.64 -2.74
N ILE A 485 -10.69 1.28 -1.58
CA ILE A 485 -11.91 1.20 -0.77
C ILE A 485 -13.07 1.86 -1.52
N GLY A 486 -14.28 1.32 -1.36
CA GLY A 486 -15.48 1.94 -1.90
C GLY A 486 -15.66 3.35 -1.32
N LYS A 487 -16.07 4.31 -2.17
CA LYS A 487 -16.26 5.73 -1.79
C LYS A 487 -15.03 6.37 -1.13
N SER A 488 -13.81 6.01 -1.57
CA SER A 488 -12.57 6.52 -0.97
C SER A 488 -12.49 8.04 -0.85
N ALA A 489 -13.03 8.79 -1.82
CA ALA A 489 -13.03 10.24 -1.80
C ALA A 489 -13.90 10.82 -0.67
N GLU A 490 -15.04 10.19 -0.38
CA GLU A 490 -15.90 10.60 0.73
C GLU A 490 -15.24 10.27 2.07
N TRP A 491 -14.60 9.09 2.20
CA TRP A 491 -13.85 8.74 3.41
C TRP A 491 -12.65 9.66 3.66
N GLU A 492 -11.94 10.06 2.60
CA GLU A 492 -10.86 11.04 2.68
C GLU A 492 -11.37 12.40 3.16
N LYS A 493 -12.52 12.85 2.67
CA LYS A 493 -13.17 14.08 3.16
C LYS A 493 -13.59 13.95 4.63
N ALA A 494 -14.21 12.83 5.00
CA ALA A 494 -14.62 12.57 6.37
C ALA A 494 -13.42 12.56 7.34
N TRP A 495 -12.28 12.00 6.92
CA TRP A 495 -11.03 12.05 7.68
C TRP A 495 -10.54 13.47 7.92
N LYS A 496 -10.52 14.32 6.88
CA LYS A 496 -10.10 15.73 7.02
C LYS A 496 -10.98 16.49 8.00
N LEU A 497 -12.29 16.29 7.92
CA LEU A 497 -13.25 16.92 8.82
C LEU A 497 -13.08 16.41 10.26
N LYS A 498 -12.80 15.11 10.46
CA LYS A 498 -12.48 14.52 11.77
C LYS A 498 -11.29 15.20 12.47
N GLN A 499 -10.34 15.77 11.72
CA GLN A 499 -9.21 16.49 12.33
C GLN A 499 -9.60 17.86 12.88
N LYS A 500 -10.74 18.43 12.44
CA LYS A 500 -11.21 19.76 12.85
C LYS A 500 -12.18 19.72 14.02
N VAL A 501 -12.90 18.61 14.20
CA VAL A 501 -13.92 18.43 15.25
C VAL A 501 -13.60 17.19 16.09
N HIS A 502 -13.57 17.33 17.42
CA HIS A 502 -13.39 16.22 18.33
C HIS A 502 -14.67 15.39 18.44
N VAL A 503 -14.66 14.16 17.92
CA VAL A 503 -15.83 13.26 17.93
C VAL A 503 -15.71 12.25 19.06
N THR A 504 -16.72 12.20 19.93
CA THR A 504 -16.92 11.11 20.91
C THR A 504 -18.08 10.23 20.47
N TRP A 505 -17.95 8.91 20.61
CA TRP A 505 -19.00 7.97 20.18
C TRP A 505 -19.79 7.41 21.35
N GLU A 506 -21.09 7.25 21.14
CA GLU A 506 -21.98 6.45 21.98
C GLU A 506 -22.69 5.40 21.11
N ILE A 507 -22.80 4.17 21.59
CA ILE A 507 -23.58 3.14 20.92
C ILE A 507 -25.05 3.18 21.39
N MET A 508 -25.98 3.03 20.45
CA MET A 508 -27.39 2.75 20.75
C MET A 508 -27.60 1.23 20.80
N ASP A 509 -27.20 0.59 21.91
CA ASP A 509 -27.34 -0.86 22.07
C ASP A 509 -28.79 -1.33 22.05
N THR A 510 -29.67 -0.56 22.72
CA THR A 510 -31.11 -0.71 22.66
C THR A 510 -31.74 0.64 22.37
N ILE A 511 -32.70 0.67 21.44
CA ILE A 511 -33.45 1.87 21.09
C ILE A 511 -34.43 2.14 22.23
N ASP A 512 -34.22 3.25 22.95
CA ASP A 512 -35.11 3.70 24.02
C ASP A 512 -36.24 4.61 23.48
N ASP A 513 -37.24 4.91 24.34
CA ASP A 513 -38.39 5.74 23.94
C ASP A 513 -37.98 7.15 23.53
N ASN A 514 -36.90 7.68 24.11
CA ASN A 514 -36.35 8.98 23.75
C ASN A 514 -35.67 8.93 22.37
N ASP A 515 -34.95 7.86 22.05
CA ASP A 515 -34.40 7.65 20.71
C ASP A 515 -35.52 7.58 19.64
N ARG A 516 -36.69 6.97 19.97
CA ARG A 516 -37.87 6.98 19.08
C ARG A 516 -38.47 8.38 18.90
N GLN A 517 -38.68 9.12 19.99
CA GLN A 517 -39.21 10.49 19.93
C GLN A 517 -38.33 11.42 19.08
N GLN A 518 -37.02 11.21 19.10
CA GLN A 518 -36.07 12.02 18.34
C GLN A 518 -36.01 11.57 16.89
N ASN A 519 -36.25 10.28 16.61
CA ASN A 519 -36.39 9.77 15.26
C ASN A 519 -37.64 10.30 14.53
N ASP A 520 -38.72 10.56 15.27
CA ASP A 520 -39.96 11.14 14.71
C ASP A 520 -39.74 12.54 14.09
N LYS A 521 -38.69 13.25 14.52
CA LYS A 521 -38.28 14.53 13.93
C LYS A 521 -37.61 14.37 12.56
N ILE A 522 -37.18 13.16 12.19
CA ILE A 522 -36.50 12.89 10.92
C ILE A 522 -37.57 12.59 9.86
N PRO A 523 -37.61 13.34 8.75
CA PRO A 523 -38.53 13.06 7.65
C PRO A 523 -38.34 11.64 7.10
N VAL A 524 -39.46 10.99 6.78
CA VAL A 524 -39.48 9.64 6.18
C VAL A 524 -38.61 9.64 4.93
N TYR A 525 -37.67 8.70 4.89
CA TYR A 525 -36.73 8.60 3.77
C TYR A 525 -37.44 8.06 2.52
N GLU A 526 -37.75 8.95 1.58
CA GLU A 526 -38.19 8.56 0.23
C GLU A 526 -36.99 8.22 -0.64
N LYS A 527 -36.80 6.92 -0.90
CA LYS A 527 -35.79 6.46 -1.85
C LYS A 527 -36.17 6.97 -3.24
N ARG A 528 -35.52 8.03 -3.73
CA ARG A 528 -35.70 8.52 -5.11
C ARG A 528 -35.55 7.34 -6.07
N SER A 529 -36.65 6.93 -6.69
CA SER A 529 -36.66 6.04 -7.84
C SER A 529 -35.96 6.77 -8.97
N VAL A 530 -34.71 6.38 -9.22
CA VAL A 530 -33.98 6.82 -10.41
C VAL A 530 -34.70 6.20 -11.60
N LEU A 531 -35.41 7.03 -12.37
CA LEU A 531 -35.87 6.73 -13.72
C LEU A 531 -34.69 6.75 -14.69
#